data_AF-A0A6P2FB46-F1
#
_entry.id   AF-A0A6P2FB46-F1
#
_cell.length_a   1.000
_cell.length_b   1.000
_cell.length_c   1.000
_cell.angle_alpha   90.00
_cell.angle_beta   90.00
_cell.angle_gamma   90.00
#
_symmetry.space_group_name_H-M   'P 1'
#
loop_
_entity.id
_entity.type
_entity.pdbx_description
1 polymer ?
#
loop_
_entity_poly.entity_id
_entity_poly.type
_entity_poly.pdbx_seq_one_letter_code
_entity_poly.pdbx_strand_id
1 'polypeptide(L)' 'MPTPDKFRECYDAWKRASDQHRDMMDAVMAGGPLDAEAMERKLGEIDGLHKEWMELAARIGESATTGQAKPARRGAK' A
#
# COMPACT_ATOMS: atom_id res chain seq x y z
N MET A 1 0.07 4.17 17.38
CA MET A 1 1.04 3.75 16.35
C MET A 1 0.33 2.86 15.34
N PRO A 2 0.55 3.02 14.02
CA PRO A 2 0.18 1.97 13.08
C PRO A 2 0.96 0.71 13.46
N THR A 3 0.25 -0.36 13.79
CA THR A 3 0.88 -1.65 14.05
C THR A 3 1.33 -2.27 12.72
N PRO A 4 2.36 -3.15 12.73
CA PRO A 4 2.76 -3.91 11.54
C PRO A 4 1.58 -4.63 10.86
N ASP A 5 0.56 -4.99 11.64
CA ASP A 5 -0.67 -5.63 11.16
C ASP A 5 -1.45 -4.72 10.19
N LYS A 6 -1.61 -3.42 10.52
CA LYS A 6 -2.33 -2.49 9.65
C LYS A 6 -1.61 -2.24 8.31
N PHE A 7 -0.28 -2.23 8.33
CA PHE A 7 0.50 -2.10 7.10
C PHE A 7 0.28 -3.29 6.16
N ARG A 8 0.25 -4.51 6.73
CA ARG A 8 -0.03 -5.73 5.97
C ARG A 8 -1.47 -5.82 5.50
N GLU A 9 -2.43 -5.46 6.36
CA GLU A 9 -3.85 -5.42 6.01
C GLU A 9 -4.12 -4.49 4.83
N CYS A 10 -3.50 -3.30 4.82
CA CYS A 10 -3.64 -2.33 3.74
C CYS A 10 -3.04 -2.86 2.41
N TYR A 11 -1.88 -3.52 2.49
CA TYR A 11 -1.28 -4.21 1.33
C TYR A 11 -2.19 -5.32 0.78
N ASP A 12 -2.72 -6.17 1.66
CA ASP A 12 -3.58 -7.28 1.26
C ASP A 12 -4.90 -6.77 0.65
N ALA A 13 -5.44 -5.67 1.16
CA ALA A 13 -6.60 -5.00 0.58
C ALA A 13 -6.30 -4.43 -0.82
N TRP A 14 -5.20 -3.69 -0.97
CA TRP A 14 -4.76 -3.15 -2.26
C TRP A 14 -4.56 -4.26 -3.30
N LYS A 15 -3.89 -5.36 -2.91
CA LYS A 15 -3.66 -6.52 -3.77
C LYS A 15 -4.97 -7.13 -4.24
N ARG A 16 -5.91 -7.40 -3.33
CA ARG A 16 -7.23 -7.95 -3.68
C ARG A 16 -8.00 -7.04 -4.62
N ALA A 17 -7.96 -5.72 -4.39
CA ALA A 17 -8.61 -4.76 -5.27
C ALA A 17 -8.00 -4.77 -6.68
N SER A 18 -6.68 -4.87 -6.78
CA SER A 18 -5.94 -4.97 -8.04
C SER A 18 -6.26 -6.26 -8.79
N ASP A 19 -6.31 -7.40 -8.09
CA ASP A 19 -6.69 -8.69 -8.67
C ASP A 19 -8.12 -8.63 -9.22
N GLN A 20 -9.07 -8.05 -8.48
CA GLN A 20 -10.44 -7.86 -8.96
C GLN A 20 -10.52 -6.97 -10.20
N HIS A 21 -9.74 -5.88 -10.27
CA HIS A 21 -9.70 -5.04 -11.46
C HIS A 21 -9.13 -5.79 -12.67
N ARG A 22 -8.09 -6.62 -12.47
CA ARG A 22 -7.56 -7.50 -13.53
C ARG A 22 -8.64 -8.48 -14.00
N ASP A 23 -9.35 -9.12 -13.09
CA ASP A 23 -10.40 -10.07 -13.45
C ASP A 23 -11.53 -9.40 -14.27
N MET A 24 -11.85 -8.11 -13.98
CA MET A 24 -12.76 -7.31 -14.81
C MET A 24 -12.19 -7.06 -16.22
N MET A 25 -10.90 -6.72 -16.33
CA MET A 25 -10.22 -6.56 -17.63
C MET A 25 -10.21 -7.87 -18.42
N ASP A 26 -9.90 -8.99 -17.77
CA ASP A 26 -9.88 -10.33 -18.39
C ASP A 26 -11.27 -10.71 -18.91
N ALA A 27 -12.34 -10.39 -18.18
CA ALA A 27 -13.71 -10.61 -18.63
C ALA A 27 -14.05 -9.82 -19.91
N VAL A 28 -13.61 -8.57 -20.01
CA VAL A 28 -13.76 -7.75 -21.24
C VAL A 28 -12.96 -8.35 -22.39
N MET A 29 -11.72 -8.78 -22.13
CA MET A 29 -10.87 -9.42 -23.14
C MET A 29 -11.43 -10.75 -23.63
N ALA A 30 -12.20 -11.46 -22.80
CA ALA A 30 -12.94 -12.67 -23.17
C ALA A 30 -14.23 -12.39 -23.98
N GLY A 31 -14.51 -11.12 -24.33
CA GLY A 31 -15.71 -10.70 -25.06
C GLY A 31 -16.90 -10.32 -24.17
N GLY A 32 -16.69 -10.20 -22.86
CA GLY A 32 -17.68 -9.68 -21.93
C GLY A 32 -17.95 -8.18 -22.11
N PRO A 33 -19.09 -7.67 -21.58
CA PRO A 33 -19.42 -6.26 -21.66
C PRO A 33 -18.45 -5.42 -20.82
N LEU A 34 -18.11 -4.23 -21.32
CA LEU A 34 -17.34 -3.23 -20.58
C LEU A 34 -18.28 -2.44 -19.66
N ASP A 35 -18.08 -2.56 -18.35
CA ASP A 35 -18.66 -1.66 -17.35
C ASP A 35 -17.59 -0.63 -16.92
N ALA A 36 -17.49 0.46 -17.69
CA ALA A 36 -16.48 1.48 -17.48
C ALA A 36 -16.62 2.17 -16.10
N GLU A 37 -17.85 2.39 -15.63
CA GLU A 37 -18.09 3.05 -14.34
C GLU A 37 -17.62 2.17 -13.17
N ALA A 38 -17.92 0.87 -13.21
CA ALA A 38 -17.43 -0.07 -12.20
C ALA A 38 -15.90 -0.18 -12.22
N MET A 39 -15.28 -0.19 -13.41
CA MET A 39 -13.82 -0.23 -13.54
C MET A 39 -13.14 1.04 -13.03
N GLU A 40 -13.67 2.22 -13.35
CA GLU A 40 -13.16 3.50 -12.85
C GLU A 40 -13.28 3.59 -11.32
N ARG A 41 -14.43 3.17 -10.77
CA ARG A 41 -14.62 3.10 -9.31
C ARG A 41 -13.60 2.19 -8.66
N LYS A 42 -13.30 1.05 -9.28
CA LYS A 42 -12.30 0.10 -8.79
C LYS A 42 -10.89 0.67 -8.84
N LEU A 43 -10.53 1.40 -9.89
CA LEU A 43 -9.27 2.13 -9.97
C LEU A 43 -9.12 3.18 -8.86
N GLY A 44 -10.19 3.91 -8.55
CA GLY A 44 -10.21 4.87 -7.43
C GLY A 44 -9.97 4.19 -6.07
N GLU A 45 -10.56 3.02 -5.85
CA GLU A 45 -10.33 2.20 -4.64
C GLU A 45 -8.86 1.75 -4.55
N ILE A 46 -8.28 1.27 -5.66
CA ILE A 46 -6.87 0.84 -5.74
C ILE A 46 -5.93 2.00 -5.42
N ASP A 47 -6.16 3.17 -6.01
CA ASP A 47 -5.34 4.36 -5.78
C ASP A 47 -5.41 4.82 -4.30
N GLY A 48 -6.61 4.81 -3.71
CA GLY A 48 -6.79 5.13 -2.29
C GLY A 48 -6.02 4.18 -1.37
N LEU A 49 -6.15 2.87 -1.59
CA LEU A 49 -5.44 1.85 -0.80
C LEU A 49 -3.92 1.93 -0.98
N HIS A 50 -3.45 2.19 -2.21
CA HIS A 50 -2.02 2.36 -2.48
C HIS A 50 -1.44 3.59 -1.75
N LYS A 51 -2.16 4.72 -1.76
CA LYS A 51 -1.77 5.93 -1.02
C LYS A 51 -1.70 5.68 0.48
N GLU A 52 -2.71 5.04 1.06
CA GLU A 52 -2.71 4.69 2.49
C GLU A 52 -1.53 3.78 2.84
N TRP A 53 -1.25 2.76 2.02
CA TRP A 53 -0.11 1.88 2.22
C TRP A 53 1.23 2.63 2.17
N MET A 54 1.40 3.56 1.23
CA MET A 54 2.59 4.41 1.11
C MET A 54 2.77 5.34 2.32
N GLU A 55 1.68 5.93 2.83
CA GLU A 55 1.73 6.75 4.05
C GLU A 55 2.14 5.92 5.28
N LEU A 56 1.65 4.69 5.40
CA LEU A 56 2.05 3.77 6.46
C LEU A 56 3.52 3.35 6.32
N ALA A 57 3.98 3.07 5.09
CA ALA A 57 5.37 2.75 4.79
C ALA A 57 6.31 3.89 5.23
N ALA A 58 5.96 5.14 4.90
CA ALA A 58 6.75 6.31 5.27
C ALA A 58 6.93 6.42 6.80
N ARG A 59 5.85 6.26 7.57
CA ARG A 59 5.88 6.31 9.04
C ARG A 59 6.75 5.21 9.66
N ILE A 60 6.72 4.00 9.08
CA ILE A 60 7.57 2.88 9.52
C ILE A 60 9.04 3.17 9.19
N GLY A 61 9.32 3.70 8.00
CA GLY A 61 10.68 4.08 7.58
C GLY A 61 11.29 5.19 8.43
N GLU A 62 10.52 6.21 8.80
CA GLU A 62 10.93 7.28 9.72
C GLU A 62 11.18 6.78 11.15
N SER A 63 10.38 5.80 11.60
CA SER A 63 10.58 5.14 12.89
C SER A 63 11.89 4.35 12.93
N ALA A 64 12.33 3.79 11.79
CA ALA A 64 13.59 3.05 11.69
C ALA A 64 14.84 3.96 11.70
N THR A 65 14.75 5.19 11.17
CA THR A 65 15.89 6.13 11.12
C THR A 65 16.11 6.88 12.44
N THR A 66 15.07 7.05 13.25
CA THR A 66 15.16 7.76 14.55
C THR A 66 15.72 6.87 15.67
N GLY A 67 15.79 5.55 15.48
CA GLY A 67 16.32 4.58 16.44
C GLY A 67 17.84 4.40 16.45
N GLN A 68 18.58 4.97 15.49
CA GLN A 68 20.04 4.87 15.44
C GLN A 68 20.70 6.09 16.10
N ALA A 69 20.47 6.27 17.41
CA ALA A 69 21.30 7.16 18.21
C ALA A 69 22.72 6.58 18.30
N LYS A 70 23.63 7.17 17.51
CA LYS A 70 25.08 6.92 17.50
C LYS A 70 25.61 6.89 18.94
N PRO A 71 26.37 5.86 19.36
CA PRO A 71 26.95 5.86 20.70
C PRO A 71 27.93 7.03 20.80
N ALA A 72 27.68 7.92 21.77
CA ALA A 72 28.57 8.99 22.13
C ALA A 72 29.95 8.41 22.46
N ARG A 73 30.93 8.60 21.58
CA ARG A 73 32.33 8.34 21.92
C ARG A 73 32.74 9.36 22.97
N ARG A 74 32.64 8.93 24.23
CA ARG A 74 33.18 9.60 25.40
C ARG A 74 34.69 9.70 25.21
N GLY A 75 35.19 10.94 25.18
CA GLY A 75 36.61 11.22 25.04
C GLY A 75 37.44 10.51 26.12
N ALA A 76 38.59 10.00 25.72
CA ALA A 76 39.63 9.56 26.63
C ALA A 76 40.89 10.37 26.30
N LYS A 77 41.28 11.13 27.33
CA LYS A 77 42.55 11.81 27.63
C LYS A 77 43.68 11.76 26.61
#